data_AF-A0A4W5N8L0-F1
#
_entry.id   AF-A0A4W5N8L0-F1
#
_cell.length_a   1.000
_cell.length_b   1.000
_cell.length_c   1.000
_cell.angle_alpha   90.00
_cell.angle_beta   90.00
_cell.angle_gamma   90.00
#
_symmetry.space_group_name_H-M   'P 1'
#
loop_
_entity.id
_entity.type
_entity.pdbx_description
1 polymer ?
#
loop_
_entity_poly.entity_id
_entity_poly.type
_entity_poly.pdbx_seq_one_letter_code
_entity_poly.pdbx_strand_id
1 'polypeptide(L)'
;MTQIPGMETSAISVLKRAVELDQSSRFQESLVCYQEGIQLLMDVLKAVKDDSKKVHYRQKIKSYMDRAEQIKVHVSQLKEEGKYHEQIRIAEDATGYSYEVLFRPYVTEGLTEVWVEDPYIRHIHQLYNFLRFCEMLLKASCKVKRIHLLTSQEEGDNSSQQASALSELKQSLQSQDVCLDLQYSTFHDREIRFDNGWIIKIGRGLDYFKKPKGRFSIGYCDYDLRQCQETTVDIFHSKHTKTL
;
A
#
# COMPACT_ATOMS: atom_id res chain seq x y z
N MET A 1 6.85 -30.01 10.79
CA MET A 1 8.30 -29.91 10.58
C MET A 1 8.60 -28.56 9.98
N THR A 2 9.21 -27.64 10.74
CA THR A 2 9.59 -26.31 10.25
C THR A 2 10.74 -26.46 9.26
N GLN A 3 10.51 -26.18 7.98
CA GLN A 3 11.55 -26.25 6.95
C GLN A 3 12.46 -25.02 7.05
N ILE A 4 13.47 -25.09 7.93
CA ILE A 4 14.47 -24.04 8.16
C ILE A 4 15.08 -23.50 6.84
N PRO A 5 15.44 -24.33 5.83
CA PRO A 5 16.01 -23.81 4.58
C PRO A 5 15.09 -22.88 3.79
N GLY A 6 13.77 -23.14 3.82
CA GLY A 6 12.78 -22.29 3.16
C GLY A 6 12.65 -20.93 3.86
N MET A 7 12.60 -20.94 5.20
CA MET A 7 12.54 -19.72 6.02
C MET A 7 13.78 -18.84 5.85
N GLU A 8 14.97 -19.46 5.79
CA GLU A 8 16.23 -18.76 5.55
C GLU A 8 16.25 -18.08 4.17
N THR A 9 15.79 -18.78 3.13
CA THR A 9 15.71 -18.23 1.77
C THR A 9 14.76 -17.03 1.70
N SER A 10 13.59 -17.12 2.34
CA SER A 10 12.65 -16.00 2.44
C SER A 10 13.23 -14.81 3.19
N ALA A 11 13.87 -15.03 4.35
CA ALA A 11 14.50 -13.97 5.13
C ALA A 11 15.56 -13.21 4.31
N ILE A 12 16.42 -13.96 3.60
CA ILE A 12 17.46 -13.38 2.74
C ILE A 12 16.85 -12.55 1.61
N SER A 13 15.82 -13.07 0.95
CA SER A 13 15.14 -12.37 -0.15
C SER A 13 14.56 -11.02 0.31
N VAL A 14 13.84 -11.03 1.44
CA VAL A 14 13.22 -9.82 2.02
C VAL A 14 14.28 -8.82 2.47
N LEU A 15 15.35 -9.26 3.13
CA LEU A 15 16.43 -8.39 3.58
C LEU A 15 17.24 -7.79 2.43
N LYS A 16 17.42 -8.53 1.32
CA LYS A 16 18.04 -7.97 0.10
C LYS A 16 17.19 -6.85 -0.48
N ARG A 17 15.88 -7.06 -0.61
CA ARG A 17 14.94 -6.01 -1.02
C ARG A 17 14.97 -4.81 -0.08
N ALA A 18 15.07 -5.02 1.22
CA ALA A 18 15.18 -3.93 2.20
C ALA A 18 16.39 -3.03 1.91
N VAL A 19 17.55 -3.62 1.60
CA VAL A 19 18.78 -2.90 1.27
C VAL A 19 18.68 -2.15 -0.07
N GLU A 20 18.06 -2.75 -1.09
CA GLU A 20 17.85 -2.09 -2.39
C GLU A 20 16.91 -0.88 -2.28
N LEU A 21 15.85 -1.00 -1.47
CA LEU A 21 14.93 0.11 -1.17
C LEU A 21 15.62 1.22 -0.37
N ASP A 22 16.44 0.85 0.61
CA ASP A 22 17.24 1.79 1.42
C ASP A 22 18.17 2.63 0.52
N GLN A 23 18.90 1.96 -0.38
CA GLN A 23 19.81 2.61 -1.34
C GLN A 23 19.08 3.52 -2.34
N SER A 24 17.81 3.23 -2.64
CA SER A 24 16.96 4.05 -3.52
C SER A 24 16.16 5.13 -2.75
N SER A 25 16.47 5.36 -1.47
CA SER A 25 15.78 6.33 -0.60
C SER A 25 14.29 6.06 -0.40
N ARG A 26 13.84 4.82 -0.65
CA ARG A 26 12.48 4.35 -0.37
C ARG A 26 12.39 3.89 1.08
N PHE A 27 12.57 4.85 1.99
CA PHE A 27 12.85 4.58 3.40
C PHE A 27 11.71 3.90 4.13
N GLN A 28 10.45 4.30 3.87
CA GLN A 28 9.30 3.72 4.57
C GLN A 28 9.09 2.25 4.16
N GLU A 29 9.17 1.92 2.87
CA GLU A 29 9.07 0.53 2.41
C GLU A 29 10.28 -0.30 2.82
N SER A 30 11.48 0.28 2.79
CA SER A 30 12.71 -0.35 3.29
C SER A 30 12.56 -0.74 4.76
N LEU A 31 12.01 0.14 5.60
CA LEU A 31 11.78 -0.10 7.02
C LEU A 31 10.87 -1.31 7.25
N VAL A 32 9.78 -1.42 6.49
CA VAL A 32 8.86 -2.57 6.55
C VAL A 32 9.57 -3.86 6.14
N CYS A 33 10.35 -3.83 5.05
CA CYS A 33 11.13 -5.00 4.62
C CYS A 33 12.19 -5.40 5.67
N TYR A 34 12.87 -4.44 6.31
CA TYR A 34 13.80 -4.75 7.39
C TYR A 34 13.07 -5.43 8.56
N GLN A 35 11.93 -4.90 9.01
CA GLN A 35 11.16 -5.48 10.12
C GLN A 35 10.73 -6.92 9.83
N GLU A 36 10.18 -7.18 8.64
CA GLU A 36 9.76 -8.52 8.22
C GLU A 36 10.93 -9.48 8.05
N GLY A 37 12.00 -9.02 7.39
CA GLY A 37 13.21 -9.80 7.20
C GLY A 37 13.89 -10.17 8.53
N ILE A 38 13.93 -9.23 9.49
CA ILE A 38 14.43 -9.45 10.84
C ILE A 38 13.56 -10.47 11.57
N GLN A 39 12.23 -10.34 11.50
CA GLN A 39 11.31 -11.27 12.14
C GLN A 39 11.49 -12.70 11.61
N LEU A 40 11.58 -12.87 10.29
CA LEU A 40 11.88 -14.17 9.66
C LEU A 40 13.24 -14.72 10.13
N LEU A 41 14.27 -13.87 10.18
CA LEU A 41 15.61 -14.28 10.61
C LEU A 41 15.66 -14.63 12.11
N MET A 42 14.85 -13.97 12.95
CA MET A 42 14.64 -14.33 14.35
C MET A 42 14.00 -15.71 14.49
N ASP A 43 13.05 -16.06 13.64
CA ASP A 43 12.42 -17.38 13.65
C ASP A 43 13.36 -18.49 13.14
N VAL A 44 14.21 -18.17 12.15
CA VAL A 44 15.35 -19.04 11.75
C VAL A 44 16.30 -19.25 12.93
N LEU A 45 16.69 -18.18 13.63
CA LEU A 45 17.58 -18.26 14.80
C LEU A 45 17.02 -19.18 15.90
N LYS A 46 15.71 -19.15 16.16
CA LYS A 46 15.05 -20.04 17.15
C LYS A 46 15.11 -21.52 16.73
N ALA A 47 15.09 -21.80 15.43
CA ALA A 47 15.05 -23.17 14.91
C ALA A 47 16.45 -23.79 14.70
N VAL A 48 17.48 -22.97 14.52
CA VAL A 48 18.86 -23.41 14.27
C VAL A 48 19.47 -24.02 15.53
N LYS A 49 20.06 -25.21 15.41
CA LYS A 49 20.74 -25.90 16.52
C LYS A 49 22.23 -25.55 16.62
N ASP A 50 22.88 -25.31 15.48
CA ASP A 50 24.31 -25.00 15.37
C ASP A 50 24.67 -23.66 16.02
N ASP A 51 25.60 -23.67 16.99
CA ASP A 51 25.94 -22.47 17.76
C ASP A 51 26.73 -21.43 16.96
N SER A 52 27.55 -21.85 15.99
CA SER A 52 28.28 -20.92 15.12
C SER A 52 27.31 -20.13 14.24
N LYS A 53 26.29 -20.80 13.68
CA LYS A 53 25.22 -20.17 12.91
C LYS A 53 24.35 -19.26 13.78
N LYS A 54 24.06 -19.63 15.02
CA LYS A 54 23.34 -18.75 15.96
C LYS A 54 24.10 -17.44 16.19
N VAL A 55 25.42 -17.51 16.40
CA VAL A 55 26.25 -16.31 16.57
C VAL A 55 26.21 -15.45 15.32
N HIS A 56 26.35 -16.06 14.13
CA HIS A 56 26.26 -15.35 12.85
C HIS A 56 24.91 -14.63 12.67
N TYR A 57 23.79 -15.32 12.88
CA TYR A 57 22.46 -14.71 12.74
C TYR A 57 22.20 -13.61 13.76
N ARG A 58 22.63 -13.77 15.01
CA ARG A 58 22.53 -12.69 16.02
C ARG A 58 23.27 -11.43 15.58
N GLN A 59 24.48 -11.56 15.04
CA GLN A 59 25.24 -10.42 14.53
C GLN A 59 24.53 -9.75 13.34
N LYS A 60 23.98 -10.53 12.41
CA LYS A 60 23.22 -9.99 11.27
C LYS A 60 21.94 -9.30 11.71
N ILE A 61 21.15 -9.93 12.59
CA ILE A 61 19.93 -9.35 13.15
C ILE A 61 20.24 -8.00 13.81
N LYS A 62 21.29 -7.94 14.64
CA LYS A 62 21.72 -6.68 15.27
C LYS A 62 22.04 -5.62 14.22
N SER A 63 22.86 -5.94 13.23
CA SER A 63 23.22 -5.01 12.15
C SER A 63 22.00 -4.49 11.39
N TYR A 64 21.01 -5.34 11.11
CA TYR A 64 19.79 -4.92 10.42
C TYR A 64 18.86 -4.10 11.32
N MET A 65 18.74 -4.46 12.61
CA MET A 65 17.99 -3.67 13.59
C MET A 65 18.58 -2.27 13.77
N ASP A 66 19.91 -2.17 13.89
CA ASP A 66 20.60 -0.89 14.03
C ASP A 66 20.33 0.01 12.81
N ARG A 67 20.37 -0.56 11.58
CA ARG A 67 20.04 0.18 10.36
C ARG A 67 18.57 0.58 10.29
N ALA A 68 17.65 -0.31 10.64
CA ALA A 68 16.22 -0.03 10.67
C ALA A 68 15.89 1.12 11.64
N GLU A 69 16.53 1.16 12.82
CA GLU A 69 16.35 2.25 13.78
C GLU A 69 16.90 3.58 13.24
N GLN A 70 18.06 3.59 12.59
CA GLN A 70 18.58 4.79 11.94
C GLN A 70 17.62 5.35 10.87
N ILE A 71 17.07 4.47 10.02
CA ILE A 71 16.08 4.85 9.01
C ILE A 71 14.84 5.43 9.69
N LYS A 72 14.33 4.77 10.73
CA LYS A 72 13.16 5.24 11.47
C LYS A 72 13.35 6.60 12.10
N VAL A 73 14.53 6.88 12.68
CA VAL A 73 14.87 8.21 13.22
C VAL A 73 14.90 9.24 12.10
N HIS A 74 15.55 8.93 10.97
CA HIS A 74 15.62 9.82 9.81
C HIS A 74 14.24 10.14 9.23
N VAL A 75 13.39 9.13 9.04
CA VAL A 75 12.01 9.28 8.55
C VAL A 75 11.19 10.13 9.52
N SER A 76 11.29 9.88 10.82
CA SER A 76 10.61 10.68 11.84
C SER A 76 11.02 12.14 11.77
N GLN A 77 12.32 12.42 11.62
CA GLN A 77 12.82 13.78 11.46
C GLN A 77 12.29 14.46 10.18
N LEU A 78 12.31 13.77 9.04
CA LEU A 78 11.77 14.31 7.79
C LEU A 78 10.27 14.63 7.89
N LYS A 79 9.50 13.76 8.55
CA LYS A 79 8.09 14.00 8.85
C LYS A 79 7.91 15.20 9.78
N GLU A 80 8.77 15.32 10.80
CA GLU A 80 8.73 16.43 11.73
C GLU A 80 9.05 17.78 11.07
N GLU A 81 9.94 17.79 10.10
CA GLU A 81 10.28 18.99 9.34
C GLU A 81 9.26 19.28 8.21
N GLY A 82 8.30 18.39 7.96
CA GLY A 82 7.35 18.48 6.85
C GLY A 82 8.01 18.31 5.48
N LYS A 83 9.19 17.67 5.44
CA LYS A 83 10.02 17.49 4.24
C LYS A 83 10.00 16.06 3.70
N TYR A 84 9.18 15.18 4.29
CA TYR A 84 9.06 13.81 3.78
C TYR A 84 8.42 13.84 2.38
N HIS A 85 9.20 13.39 1.39
CA HIS A 85 8.74 13.13 0.04
C HIS A 85 9.43 11.87 -0.48
N GLU A 86 8.64 10.95 -1.01
CA GLU A 86 9.11 9.75 -1.69
C GLU A 86 8.38 9.66 -3.03
N GLN A 87 9.11 9.33 -4.10
CA GLN A 87 8.52 9.12 -5.42
C GLN A 87 8.79 7.70 -5.89
N ILE A 88 7.73 7.00 -6.26
CA ILE A 88 7.78 5.68 -6.91
C ILE A 88 7.42 5.87 -8.38
N ARG A 89 8.24 5.32 -9.27
CA ARG A 89 7.96 5.28 -10.71
C ARG A 89 7.51 3.87 -11.09
N ILE A 90 6.27 3.75 -11.53
CA ILE A 90 5.73 2.53 -12.10
C ILE A 90 5.99 2.62 -13.61
N ALA A 91 6.94 1.82 -14.09
CA ALA A 91 7.25 1.76 -15.52
C ALA A 91 6.11 1.10 -16.30
N GLU A 92 6.06 1.39 -17.60
CA GLU A 92 5.15 0.72 -18.52
C GLU A 92 5.33 -0.81 -18.45
N ASP A 93 4.21 -1.54 -18.42
CA ASP A 93 4.15 -3.00 -18.32
C ASP A 93 4.69 -3.61 -17.02
N ALA A 94 5.08 -2.80 -16.03
CA ALA A 94 5.54 -3.29 -14.75
C ALA A 94 4.46 -4.05 -13.98
N THR A 95 4.88 -5.01 -13.16
CA THR A 95 4.02 -5.83 -12.29
C THR A 95 4.46 -5.68 -10.82
N GLY A 96 3.69 -6.21 -9.88
CA GLY A 96 4.00 -6.17 -8.44
C GLY A 96 3.56 -4.89 -7.74
N TYR A 97 2.58 -4.19 -8.31
CA TYR A 97 2.05 -2.93 -7.79
C TYR A 97 0.55 -3.05 -7.50
N SER A 98 0.10 -4.17 -6.92
CA SER A 98 -1.26 -4.21 -6.35
C SER A 98 -1.41 -3.12 -5.28
N TYR A 99 -2.65 -2.76 -4.94
CA TYR A 99 -2.89 -1.82 -3.86
C TYR A 99 -2.32 -2.31 -2.53
N GLU A 100 -2.38 -3.62 -2.26
CA GLU A 100 -1.80 -4.19 -1.04
C GLU A 100 -0.31 -3.92 -0.97
N VAL A 101 0.44 -4.13 -2.05
CA VAL A 101 1.88 -3.83 -2.06
C VAL A 101 2.14 -2.32 -1.96
N LEU A 102 1.40 -1.51 -2.74
CA LEU A 102 1.65 -0.08 -2.83
C LEU A 102 1.34 0.68 -1.53
N PHE A 103 0.24 0.34 -0.85
CA PHE A 103 -0.22 1.09 0.32
C PHE A 103 0.21 0.48 1.66
N ARG A 104 0.61 -0.80 1.70
CA ARG A 104 1.04 -1.48 2.94
C ARG A 104 2.01 -0.67 3.80
N PRO A 105 3.05 0.02 3.27
CA PRO A 105 3.98 0.77 4.11
C PRO A 105 3.35 1.93 4.89
N TYR A 106 2.15 2.37 4.49
CA TYR A 106 1.46 3.56 5.00
C TYR A 106 0.20 3.21 5.81
N VAL A 107 -0.25 1.95 5.75
CA VAL A 107 -1.41 1.44 6.50
C VAL A 107 -0.94 0.89 7.85
N THR A 108 -1.28 1.60 8.92
CA THR A 108 -0.90 1.25 10.30
C THR A 108 -2.12 0.77 11.12
N GLU A 109 -1.90 0.10 12.25
CA GLU A 109 -2.99 -0.35 13.13
C GLU A 109 -3.93 0.78 13.59
N GLY A 110 -3.38 1.98 13.77
CA GLY A 110 -4.13 3.16 14.18
C GLY A 110 -4.88 3.89 13.06
N LEU A 111 -4.82 3.43 11.80
CA LEU A 111 -5.54 4.07 10.70
C LEU A 111 -7.05 3.82 10.86
N THR A 112 -7.84 4.89 10.99
CA THR A 112 -9.30 4.81 11.20
C THR A 112 -10.13 5.51 10.12
N GLU A 113 -9.54 6.47 9.42
CA GLU A 113 -10.24 7.30 8.44
C GLU A 113 -9.38 7.56 7.19
N VAL A 114 -10.00 7.43 6.02
CA VAL A 114 -9.36 7.53 4.71
C VAL A 114 -10.16 8.46 3.80
N TRP A 115 -9.47 9.35 3.09
CA TRP A 115 -10.06 10.17 2.03
C TRP A 115 -9.47 9.75 0.68
N VAL A 116 -10.33 9.59 -0.32
CA VAL A 116 -9.99 9.25 -1.70
C VAL A 116 -10.63 10.29 -2.60
N GLU A 117 -9.79 11.13 -3.20
CA GLU A 117 -10.16 12.06 -4.26
C GLU A 117 -9.67 11.46 -5.58
N ASP A 118 -10.59 10.92 -6.37
CA ASP A 118 -10.29 10.36 -7.69
C ASP A 118 -11.45 10.67 -8.65
N PRO A 119 -11.26 11.54 -9.66
CA PRO A 119 -12.34 11.96 -10.55
C PRO A 119 -12.75 10.87 -11.53
N TYR A 120 -12.05 9.73 -11.58
CA TYR A 120 -12.25 8.68 -12.57
C TYR A 120 -12.86 7.40 -11.98
N ILE A 121 -13.57 7.44 -10.85
CA ILE A 121 -14.32 6.27 -10.35
C ILE A 121 -15.69 6.21 -11.02
N ARG A 122 -15.74 5.89 -12.32
CA ARG A 122 -16.97 5.96 -13.14
C ARG A 122 -17.35 4.61 -13.74
N HIS A 123 -16.45 4.05 -14.55
CA HIS A 123 -16.70 2.81 -15.28
C HIS A 123 -16.53 1.57 -14.39
N ILE A 124 -17.12 0.44 -14.81
CA ILE A 124 -17.11 -0.84 -14.09
C ILE A 124 -15.71 -1.24 -13.58
N HIS A 125 -14.67 -1.14 -14.41
CA HIS A 125 -13.32 -1.53 -14.00
C HIS A 125 -12.72 -0.59 -12.93
N GLN A 126 -13.08 0.69 -12.96
CA GLN A 126 -12.70 1.70 -11.97
C GLN A 126 -13.46 1.51 -10.65
N LEU A 127 -14.73 1.12 -10.72
CA LEU A 127 -15.51 0.72 -9.56
C LEU A 127 -14.89 -0.52 -8.88
N TYR A 128 -14.48 -1.52 -9.66
CA TYR A 128 -13.76 -2.68 -9.14
C TYR A 128 -12.37 -2.34 -8.59
N ASN A 129 -11.68 -1.34 -9.17
CA ASN A 129 -10.44 -0.80 -8.60
C ASN A 129 -10.70 -0.22 -7.20
N PHE A 130 -11.73 0.62 -7.05
CA PHE A 130 -12.09 1.16 -5.75
C PHE A 130 -12.56 0.09 -4.75
N LEU A 131 -13.32 -0.92 -5.19
CA LEU A 131 -13.68 -2.08 -4.36
C LEU A 131 -12.43 -2.78 -3.82
N ARG A 132 -11.46 -3.12 -4.69
CA ARG A 132 -10.20 -3.77 -4.25
C ARG A 132 -9.41 -2.92 -3.28
N PHE A 133 -9.41 -1.60 -3.46
CA PHE A 133 -8.80 -0.68 -2.49
C PHE A 133 -9.48 -0.78 -1.12
N CYS A 134 -10.82 -0.83 -1.08
CA CYS A 134 -11.56 -1.02 0.16
C CYS A 134 -11.31 -2.40 0.80
N GLU A 135 -11.28 -3.48 0.00
CA GLU A 135 -10.97 -4.83 0.47
C GLU A 135 -9.57 -4.90 1.09
N MET A 136 -8.59 -4.21 0.49
CA MET A 136 -7.25 -4.10 1.05
C MET A 136 -7.25 -3.42 2.43
N LEU A 137 -8.04 -2.34 2.61
CA LEU A 137 -8.17 -1.68 3.92
C LEU A 137 -8.80 -2.62 4.95
N LEU A 138 -9.81 -3.42 4.57
CA LEU A 138 -10.46 -4.38 5.47
C LEU A 138 -9.58 -5.58 5.83
N LYS A 139 -8.72 -6.01 4.90
CA LYS A 139 -7.77 -7.12 5.12
C LYS A 139 -6.57 -6.70 5.95
N ALA A 140 -6.14 -5.44 5.80
CA ALA A 140 -5.02 -4.91 6.56
C ALA A 140 -5.33 -4.94 8.05
N SER A 141 -4.29 -5.07 8.87
CA SER A 141 -4.40 -4.98 10.33
C SER A 141 -4.57 -3.52 10.78
N CYS A 142 -5.57 -2.82 10.23
CA CYS A 142 -5.99 -1.47 10.61
C CYS A 142 -7.45 -1.46 11.07
N LYS A 143 -7.93 -0.31 11.54
CA LYS A 143 -9.25 -0.14 12.16
C LYS A 143 -10.08 0.90 11.43
N VAL A 144 -9.99 0.91 10.10
CA VAL A 144 -10.75 1.86 9.27
C VAL A 144 -12.23 1.70 9.55
N LYS A 145 -12.87 2.82 9.89
CA LYS A 145 -14.31 2.93 10.13
C LYS A 145 -15.00 3.87 9.15
N ARG A 146 -14.24 4.72 8.47
CA ARG A 146 -14.82 5.67 7.53
C ARG A 146 -13.92 5.92 6.33
N ILE A 147 -14.55 5.89 5.16
CA ILE A 147 -13.93 6.17 3.87
C ILE A 147 -14.73 7.30 3.24
N HIS A 148 -14.06 8.40 2.89
CA HIS A 148 -14.63 9.50 2.14
C HIS A 148 -14.20 9.35 0.68
N LEU A 149 -15.15 9.18 -0.23
CA LEU A 149 -14.91 9.18 -1.67
C LEU A 149 -15.47 10.46 -2.27
N LEU A 150 -14.57 11.27 -2.85
CA LEU A 150 -14.90 12.35 -3.76
C LEU A 150 -14.59 11.89 -5.18
N THR A 151 -15.59 11.89 -6.06
CA THR A 151 -15.44 11.51 -7.48
C THR A 151 -16.24 12.44 -8.39
N SER A 152 -15.98 12.42 -9.69
CA SER A 152 -16.81 13.12 -10.66
C SER A 152 -17.98 12.23 -11.10
N GLN A 153 -19.15 12.85 -11.24
CA GLN A 153 -20.34 12.17 -11.72
C GLN A 153 -20.21 11.89 -13.22
N GLU A 154 -20.57 10.70 -13.66
CA GLU A 154 -20.68 10.38 -15.09
C GLU A 154 -21.92 11.07 -15.67
N GLU A 155 -21.79 11.64 -16.88
CA GLU A 155 -22.90 12.24 -17.61
C GLU A 155 -23.57 11.21 -18.52
N GLY A 156 -24.89 11.32 -18.71
CA GLY A 156 -25.66 10.44 -19.61
C GLY A 156 -26.14 9.12 -18.97
N ASP A 157 -26.44 8.13 -19.82
CA ASP A 157 -27.11 6.87 -19.42
C ASP A 157 -26.32 6.05 -18.39
N ASN A 158 -24.98 6.14 -18.44
CA ASN A 158 -24.09 5.43 -17.52
C ASN A 158 -24.06 6.02 -16.09
N SER A 159 -24.60 7.23 -15.88
CA SER A 159 -24.67 7.85 -14.54
C SER A 159 -25.39 6.97 -13.52
N SER A 160 -26.43 6.26 -13.99
CA SER A 160 -27.20 5.32 -13.18
C SER A 160 -26.37 4.12 -12.72
N GLN A 161 -25.45 3.63 -13.56
CA GLN A 161 -24.57 2.50 -13.25
C GLN A 161 -23.56 2.86 -12.16
N GLN A 162 -22.89 4.01 -12.28
CA GLN A 162 -21.95 4.51 -11.27
C GLN A 162 -22.65 4.64 -9.91
N ALA A 163 -23.79 5.34 -9.88
CA ALA A 163 -24.53 5.60 -8.64
C ALA A 163 -25.05 4.30 -7.99
N SER A 164 -25.60 3.37 -8.78
CA SER A 164 -26.08 2.09 -8.28
C SER A 164 -24.93 1.25 -7.69
N ALA A 165 -23.81 1.16 -8.38
CA ALA A 165 -22.66 0.37 -7.93
C ALA A 165 -22.02 0.93 -6.65
N LEU A 166 -21.87 2.26 -6.56
CA LEU A 166 -21.34 2.91 -5.35
C LEU A 166 -22.32 2.80 -4.16
N SER A 167 -23.63 2.81 -4.42
CA SER A 167 -24.66 2.56 -3.40
C SER A 167 -24.60 1.11 -2.87
N GLU A 168 -24.43 0.14 -3.77
CA GLU A 168 -24.23 -1.26 -3.39
C GLU A 168 -22.97 -1.44 -2.56
N LEU A 169 -21.85 -0.85 -2.99
CA LEU A 169 -20.60 -0.89 -2.23
C LEU A 169 -20.75 -0.24 -0.85
N LYS A 170 -21.44 0.91 -0.76
CA LYS A 170 -21.73 1.58 0.51
C LYS A 170 -22.48 0.67 1.47
N GLN A 171 -23.49 -0.06 1.00
CA GLN A 171 -24.25 -1.02 1.82
C GLN A 171 -23.38 -2.22 2.24
N SER A 172 -22.57 -2.74 1.32
CA SER A 172 -21.64 -3.84 1.60
C SER A 172 -20.62 -3.45 2.69
N LEU A 173 -20.00 -2.27 2.58
CA LEU A 173 -19.07 -1.75 3.59
C LEU A 173 -19.76 -1.52 4.94
N GLN A 174 -21.00 -1.02 4.94
CA GLN A 174 -21.76 -0.82 6.17
C GLN A 174 -22.00 -2.14 6.92
N SER A 175 -22.16 -3.27 6.21
CA SER A 175 -22.25 -4.60 6.82
C SER A 175 -20.98 -5.04 7.54
N GLN A 176 -19.84 -4.45 7.17
CA GLN A 176 -18.53 -4.64 7.80
C GLN A 176 -18.19 -3.53 8.81
N ASP A 177 -19.19 -2.73 9.22
CA ASP A 177 -19.02 -1.59 10.14
C ASP A 177 -18.04 -0.52 9.62
N VAL A 178 -18.07 -0.28 8.31
CA VAL A 178 -17.33 0.79 7.63
C VAL A 178 -18.30 1.72 6.90
N CYS A 179 -18.27 3.01 7.24
CA CYS A 179 -19.09 4.03 6.60
C CYS A 179 -18.41 4.56 5.32
N LEU A 180 -19.10 4.49 4.19
CA LEU A 180 -18.70 5.18 2.96
C LEU A 180 -19.48 6.50 2.81
N ASP A 181 -18.77 7.61 2.96
CA ASP A 181 -19.25 8.95 2.65
C ASP A 181 -18.93 9.28 1.19
N LEU A 182 -19.93 9.57 0.38
CA LEU A 182 -19.81 9.71 -1.07
C LEU A 182 -20.24 11.11 -1.48
N GLN A 183 -19.34 11.83 -2.15
CA GLN A 183 -19.59 13.17 -2.67
C GLN A 183 -19.21 13.23 -4.14
N TYR A 184 -19.97 14.02 -4.90
CA TYR A 184 -19.72 14.25 -6.32
C TYR A 184 -19.29 15.70 -6.54
N SER A 185 -18.19 15.90 -7.28
CA SER A 185 -17.71 17.23 -7.68
C SER A 185 -16.86 17.16 -8.95
N THR A 186 -16.62 18.31 -9.57
CA THR A 186 -15.73 18.46 -10.72
C THR A 186 -14.36 18.93 -10.22
N PHE A 187 -13.34 18.07 -10.37
CA PHE A 187 -11.97 18.32 -9.97
C PHE A 187 -11.02 17.44 -10.80
N HIS A 188 -9.71 17.66 -10.67
CA HIS A 188 -8.69 16.98 -11.49
C HIS A 188 -7.58 16.32 -10.67
N ASP A 189 -7.48 16.69 -9.40
CA ASP A 189 -6.46 16.18 -8.49
C ASP A 189 -6.79 14.73 -8.12
N ARG A 190 -5.72 13.93 -7.97
CA ARG A 190 -5.79 12.54 -7.53
C ARG A 190 -5.01 12.46 -6.23
N GLU A 191 -5.70 12.24 -5.13
CA GLU A 191 -5.10 12.27 -3.81
C GLU A 191 -5.79 11.27 -2.89
N ILE A 192 -4.99 10.48 -2.19
CA ILE A 192 -5.43 9.59 -1.12
C ILE A 192 -4.79 10.08 0.16
N ARG A 193 -5.59 10.32 1.20
CA ARG A 193 -5.13 10.78 2.51
C ARG A 193 -5.51 9.78 3.57
N PHE A 194 -4.61 9.56 4.51
CA PHE A 194 -4.82 8.77 5.71
C PHE A 194 -4.79 9.69 6.93
N ASP A 195 -5.61 9.39 7.94
CA ASP A 195 -5.69 10.17 9.19
C ASP A 195 -4.38 10.18 10.00
N ASN A 196 -3.50 9.22 9.74
CA ASN A 196 -2.15 9.14 10.30
C ASN A 196 -1.13 10.07 9.61
N GLY A 197 -1.58 10.93 8.68
CA GLY A 197 -0.80 12.00 8.06
C GLY A 197 -0.22 11.68 6.69
N TRP A 198 -0.32 10.44 6.22
CA TRP A 198 0.16 10.07 4.88
C TRP A 198 -0.75 10.62 3.78
N ILE A 199 -0.13 11.13 2.72
CA ILE A 199 -0.80 11.64 1.52
C ILE A 199 -0.12 10.99 0.31
N ILE A 200 -0.90 10.35 -0.54
CA ILE A 200 -0.43 9.63 -1.72
C ILE A 200 -1.12 10.20 -2.96
N LYS A 201 -0.34 10.78 -3.86
CA LYS A 201 -0.82 11.28 -5.15
C LYS A 201 -0.37 10.34 -6.25
N ILE A 202 -1.32 9.82 -7.03
CA ILE A 202 -1.04 8.88 -8.12
C ILE A 202 -1.41 9.54 -9.44
N GLY A 203 -0.46 9.59 -10.38
CA GLY A 203 -0.65 10.24 -11.66
C GLY A 203 -1.86 9.73 -12.46
N ARG A 204 -2.33 8.50 -12.23
CA ARG A 204 -3.54 7.93 -12.86
C ARG A 204 -4.67 7.64 -11.87
N GLY A 205 -4.55 8.09 -10.62
CA GLY A 205 -5.46 7.69 -9.55
C GLY A 205 -5.36 6.18 -9.29
N LEU A 206 -6.48 5.55 -8.96
CA LEU A 206 -6.56 4.10 -8.80
C LEU A 206 -6.51 3.34 -10.14
N ASP A 207 -6.66 4.00 -11.28
CA ASP A 207 -6.78 3.37 -12.60
C ASP A 207 -5.45 3.25 -13.39
N TYR A 208 -4.39 2.79 -12.72
CA TYR A 208 -3.08 2.56 -13.34
C TYR A 208 -2.88 1.14 -13.88
N PHE A 209 -3.85 0.23 -13.78
CA PHE A 209 -3.72 -1.12 -14.33
C PHE A 209 -4.04 -1.17 -15.83
N LYS A 210 -3.37 -2.06 -16.57
CA LYS A 210 -3.77 -2.40 -17.93
C LYS A 210 -4.95 -3.37 -17.93
N LYS A 211 -5.67 -3.40 -19.06
CA LYS A 211 -6.65 -4.45 -19.33
C LYS A 211 -5.94 -5.81 -19.37
N PRO A 212 -6.56 -6.88 -18.85
CA PRO A 212 -5.99 -8.22 -18.92
C PRO A 212 -5.88 -8.67 -20.39
N LYS A 213 -4.88 -9.53 -20.68
CA LYS A 213 -4.64 -10.05 -22.05
C LYS A 213 -5.77 -10.95 -22.56
N GLY A 214 -6.54 -11.55 -21.66
CA GLY A 214 -7.70 -12.38 -21.98
C GLY A 214 -8.51 -12.72 -20.72
N ARG A 215 -9.61 -13.45 -20.91
CA ARG A 215 -10.53 -13.81 -19.80
C ARG A 215 -9.90 -14.73 -18.75
N PHE A 216 -8.90 -15.52 -19.14
CA PHE A 216 -8.19 -16.48 -18.28
C PHE A 216 -6.67 -16.26 -18.35
N SER A 217 -6.23 -15.01 -18.42
CA SER A 217 -4.80 -14.68 -18.36
C SER A 217 -4.29 -14.60 -16.93
N ILE A 218 -3.04 -14.98 -16.71
CA ILE A 218 -2.35 -14.68 -15.45
C ILE A 218 -2.41 -13.17 -15.17
N GLY A 219 -2.67 -12.81 -13.92
CA GLY A 219 -2.93 -11.43 -13.51
C GLY A 219 -4.39 -10.99 -13.64
N TYR A 220 -5.34 -11.87 -14.00
CA TYR A 220 -6.77 -11.47 -14.07
C TYR A 220 -7.35 -11.13 -12.69
N CYS A 221 -7.15 -12.00 -11.70
CA CYS A 221 -7.65 -11.79 -10.33
C CYS A 221 -6.59 -11.18 -9.41
N ASP A 222 -5.36 -11.67 -9.50
CA ASP A 222 -4.23 -11.19 -8.71
C ASP A 222 -3.55 -10.02 -9.41
N TYR A 223 -3.66 -8.83 -8.81
CA TYR A 223 -3.16 -7.60 -9.39
C TYR A 223 -1.66 -7.39 -9.17
N ASP A 224 -0.99 -8.20 -8.34
CA ASP A 224 0.47 -8.24 -8.31
C ASP A 224 1.05 -8.81 -9.61
N LEU A 225 0.27 -9.63 -10.33
CA LEU A 225 0.66 -10.20 -11.61
C LEU A 225 0.11 -9.40 -12.81
N ARG A 226 -0.62 -8.31 -12.56
CA ARG A 226 -1.21 -7.46 -13.60
C ARG A 226 -0.21 -6.40 -14.06
N GLN A 227 -0.09 -6.26 -15.38
CA GLN A 227 0.70 -5.19 -15.98
C GLN A 227 0.09 -3.82 -15.71
N CYS A 228 0.93 -2.86 -15.37
CA CYS A 228 0.55 -1.48 -15.11
C CYS A 228 0.82 -0.59 -16.33
N GLN A 229 0.10 0.52 -16.40
CA GLN A 229 0.40 1.66 -17.25
C GLN A 229 1.45 2.52 -16.53
N GLU A 230 2.31 3.18 -17.30
CA GLU A 230 3.30 4.10 -16.74
C GLU A 230 2.63 5.18 -15.88
N THR A 231 3.12 5.35 -14.65
CA THR A 231 2.66 6.41 -13.75
C THR A 231 3.68 6.71 -12.64
N THR A 232 3.50 7.86 -11.99
CA THR A 232 4.24 8.23 -10.79
C THR A 232 3.32 8.19 -9.57
N VAL A 233 3.89 7.77 -8.45
CA VAL A 233 3.25 7.82 -7.14
C VAL A 233 4.13 8.70 -6.24
N ASP A 234 3.59 9.84 -5.84
CA ASP A 234 4.25 10.77 -4.95
C ASP A 234 3.64 10.65 -3.55
N ILE A 235 4.47 10.32 -2.58
CA ILE A 235 4.10 10.14 -1.17
C ILE A 235 4.63 11.30 -0.36
N PHE A 236 3.77 11.88 0.45
CA PHE A 236 4.06 12.95 1.38
C PHE A 236 3.58 12.59 2.77
N HIS A 237 4.08 13.29 3.77
CA HIS A 237 3.56 13.22 5.13
C HIS A 237 3.25 14.62 5.64
N SER A 238 2.00 14.87 6.00
CA SER A 238 1.60 16.12 6.64
C SER A 238 1.60 15.95 8.16
N LYS A 239 2.19 16.93 8.85
CA LYS A 239 2.02 17.12 10.31
C LYS A 239 0.63 17.64 10.67
N HIS A 240 -0.02 18.29 9.70
CA HIS A 240 -1.30 18.95 9.86
C HIS A 240 -2.26 18.33 8.86
N THR A 241 -2.89 17.22 9.24
CA THR A 241 -4.26 16.99 8.77
C THR A 241 -5.04 18.21 9.25
N LYS A 242 -5.21 19.21 8.37
CA LYS A 242 -6.28 20.18 8.53
C LYS A 242 -7.53 19.33 8.73
N THR A 243 -8.10 19.42 9.93
CA THR A 243 -9.55 19.37 10.12
C THR A 243 -10.16 20.15 8.97
N LEU A 244 -10.66 19.41 7.97
CA LEU A 244 -11.69 19.89 7.08
C LEU A 244 -13.01 19.79 7.85
#